data_AF-A0A1H8CCK8-F1
#
_entry.id   AF-A0A1H8CCK8-F1
#
_cell.length_a   1.000
_cell.length_b   1.000
_cell.length_c   1.000
_cell.angle_alpha   90.00
_cell.angle_beta   90.00
_cell.angle_gamma   90.00
#
_symmetry.space_group_name_H-M   'P 1'
#
loop_
_entity.id
_entity.type
_entity.pdbx_description
1 polymer ?
#
loop_
_entity_poly.entity_id
_entity_poly.type
_entity_poly.pdbx_seq_one_letter_code
_entity_poly.pdbx_strand_id
1 'polypeptide(L)'
;MRFLFIALLLWSLPALAQVDSRVAFLSRQLEKGKDPRVRSQAALVLGATEEPEAVGPLCAGLKDASEVVRAAAAKGLATLKEDAGLECLKAHQEEDAATLGAIRDAIKTLEDFQSRAPRLYVALESVKDATGKLSPELMKATEERLKRRLILRGAKLAPKKEPKKAAQGVLQKHGISGYRLSAEIQATENGGLRIALICLSYPDLALLGQVDVQAAGAEPAELLKALVPKAVEEVASTFEWST
;
A
#
# COMPACT_ATOMS: atom_id res chain seq x y z
N MET A 1 10.66 28.24 62.15
CA MET A 1 9.85 27.69 61.05
C MET A 1 10.72 27.55 59.81
N ARG A 2 11.15 26.34 59.46
CA ARG A 2 11.87 26.05 58.21
C ARG A 2 10.82 25.84 57.12
N PHE A 3 10.81 26.69 56.10
CA PHE A 3 9.92 26.57 54.96
C PHE A 3 10.34 25.39 54.08
N LEU A 4 9.40 24.46 53.89
CA LEU A 4 9.53 23.27 53.05
C LEU A 4 9.25 23.69 51.59
N PHE A 5 10.28 23.73 50.73
CA PHE A 5 10.08 23.89 49.29
C PHE A 5 9.69 22.54 48.68
N ILE A 6 8.41 22.35 48.36
CA ILE A 6 7.93 21.22 47.57
C ILE A 6 8.14 21.58 46.09
N ALA A 7 9.18 21.00 45.49
CA ALA A 7 9.39 21.04 44.05
C ALA A 7 8.42 20.06 43.38
N LEU A 8 7.27 20.57 42.91
CA LEU A 8 6.39 19.88 41.98
C LEU A 8 7.06 19.87 40.60
N LEU A 9 7.87 18.84 40.33
CA LEU A 9 8.31 18.49 38.99
C LEU A 9 7.09 17.98 38.21
N LEU A 10 6.42 18.89 37.52
CA LEU A 10 5.53 18.57 36.41
C LEU A 10 6.37 17.87 35.33
N TRP A 11 6.41 16.54 35.37
CA TRP A 11 6.77 15.75 34.21
C TRP A 11 5.71 16.03 33.14
N SER A 12 6.03 16.98 32.26
CA SER A 12 5.41 17.03 30.95
C SER A 12 5.77 15.71 30.27
N LEU A 13 4.85 14.74 30.35
CA LEU A 13 4.84 13.67 29.36
C LEU A 13 4.81 14.40 28.01
N PRO A 14 5.77 14.16 27.10
CA PRO A 14 5.53 14.54 25.73
C PRO A 14 4.28 13.74 25.36
N ALA A 15 3.15 14.44 25.26
CA ALA A 15 1.97 13.91 24.62
C ALA A 15 2.50 13.46 23.26
N LEU A 16 2.63 12.14 23.07
CA LEU A 16 2.78 11.57 21.76
C LEU A 16 1.51 12.06 21.06
N ALA A 17 1.65 13.16 20.33
CA ALA A 17 0.70 13.53 19.32
C ALA A 17 0.73 12.32 18.40
N GLN A 18 -0.17 11.37 18.64
CA GLN A 18 -0.59 10.42 17.64
C GLN A 18 -1.04 11.31 16.51
N VAL A 19 -0.13 11.59 15.58
CA VAL A 19 -0.50 12.03 14.25
C VAL A 19 -1.30 10.84 13.75
N ASP A 20 -2.60 10.90 13.98
CA ASP A 20 -3.53 9.90 13.47
C ASP A 20 -3.19 9.78 12.00
N SER A 21 -2.79 8.57 11.58
CA SER A 21 -2.43 8.34 10.20
C SER A 21 -3.52 8.92 9.30
N ARG A 22 -3.15 9.42 8.12
CA ARG A 22 -4.12 10.03 7.20
C ARG A 22 -5.35 9.13 7.00
N VAL A 23 -5.15 7.82 6.96
CA VAL A 23 -6.22 6.81 6.97
C VAL A 23 -7.09 6.92 8.22
N ALA A 24 -6.53 6.85 9.43
CA ALA A 24 -7.30 6.97 10.68
C ALA A 24 -8.09 8.29 10.79
N PHE A 25 -7.51 9.42 10.35
CA PHE A 25 -8.25 10.68 10.27
C PHE A 25 -9.44 10.59 9.32
N LEU A 26 -9.23 10.12 8.09
CA LEU A 26 -10.29 10.00 7.09
C LEU A 26 -11.35 8.97 7.46
N SER A 27 -10.97 7.86 8.10
CA SER A 27 -11.91 6.85 8.62
C SER A 27 -12.88 7.47 9.62
N ARG A 28 -12.39 8.31 10.54
CA ARG A 28 -13.26 9.04 11.48
C ARG A 28 -14.15 10.05 10.77
N GLN A 29 -13.67 10.71 9.72
CA GLN A 29 -14.51 11.62 8.92
C GLN A 29 -15.61 10.85 8.17
N LEU A 30 -15.29 9.68 7.61
CA LEU A 30 -16.27 8.79 6.98
C LEU A 30 -17.30 8.26 7.99
N GLU A 31 -16.91 7.98 9.23
CA GLU A 31 -17.82 7.44 10.24
C GLU A 31 -18.68 8.53 10.92
N LYS A 32 -18.07 9.65 11.32
CA LYS A 32 -18.66 10.62 12.25
C LYS A 32 -18.95 11.99 11.62
N GLY A 33 -18.64 12.17 10.34
CA GLY A 33 -18.90 13.42 9.62
C GLY A 33 -20.40 13.73 9.61
N LYS A 34 -20.78 14.92 10.09
CA LYS A 34 -22.20 15.33 10.16
C LYS A 34 -22.85 15.44 8.77
N ASP A 35 -22.10 15.99 7.81
CA ASP A 35 -22.56 16.20 6.44
C ASP A 35 -22.20 14.99 5.56
N PRO A 36 -23.17 14.36 4.86
CA PRO A 36 -22.90 13.28 3.91
C PRO A 36 -21.86 13.63 2.83
N ARG A 37 -21.71 14.91 2.47
CA ARG A 37 -20.67 15.37 1.53
C ARG A 37 -19.27 15.24 2.11
N VAL A 38 -19.11 15.49 3.41
CA VAL A 38 -17.83 15.29 4.10
C VAL A 38 -17.50 13.80 4.18
N ARG A 39 -18.48 12.95 4.53
CA ARG A 39 -18.29 11.50 4.60
C ARG A 39 -17.96 10.89 3.24
N SER A 40 -18.70 11.24 2.19
CA SER A 40 -18.43 10.77 0.82
C SER A 40 -17.07 11.22 0.31
N GLN A 41 -16.67 12.47 0.56
CA GLN A 41 -15.32 12.92 0.23
C GLN A 41 -14.25 12.13 1.00
N ALA A 42 -14.48 11.83 2.28
CA ALA A 42 -13.56 11.01 3.07
C ALA A 42 -13.42 9.60 2.48
N ALA A 43 -14.51 8.97 2.04
CA ALA A 43 -14.47 7.69 1.33
C ALA A 43 -13.66 7.75 0.02
N LEU A 44 -13.85 8.78 -0.80
CA LEU A 44 -13.07 8.93 -2.04
C LEU A 44 -11.57 9.10 -1.76
N VAL A 45 -11.22 9.93 -0.76
CA VAL A 45 -9.82 10.16 -0.40
C VAL A 45 -9.20 8.92 0.22
N LEU A 46 -9.94 8.15 1.02
CA LEU A 46 -9.52 6.82 1.52
C LEU A 46 -9.20 5.88 0.35
N GLY A 47 -10.01 5.88 -0.70
CA GLY A 47 -9.71 5.11 -1.91
C GLY A 47 -8.38 5.50 -2.58
N ALA A 48 -8.07 6.79 -2.55
CA ALA A 48 -6.87 7.36 -3.17
C ALA A 48 -5.62 7.34 -2.27
N THR A 49 -5.70 6.85 -1.02
CA THR A 49 -4.49 6.72 -0.18
C THR A 49 -3.59 5.60 -0.66
N GLU A 50 -4.13 4.63 -1.41
CA GLU A 50 -3.45 3.38 -1.74
C GLU A 50 -2.97 2.58 -0.51
N GLU A 51 -3.60 2.78 0.65
CA GLU A 51 -3.27 2.07 1.88
C GLU A 51 -4.32 0.97 2.15
N PRO A 52 -3.95 -0.32 2.22
CA PRO A 52 -4.87 -1.43 2.47
C PRO A 52 -5.72 -1.26 3.74
N GLU A 53 -5.22 -0.53 4.73
CA GLU A 53 -5.92 -0.22 5.98
C GLU A 53 -7.23 0.56 5.75
N ALA A 54 -7.40 1.18 4.57
CA ALA A 54 -8.63 1.88 4.19
C ALA A 54 -9.79 0.93 3.80
N VAL A 55 -9.53 -0.36 3.54
CA VAL A 55 -10.59 -1.32 3.15
C VAL A 55 -11.67 -1.43 4.21
N GLY A 56 -11.31 -1.67 5.47
CA GLY A 56 -12.28 -1.83 6.56
C GLY A 56 -13.24 -0.63 6.72
N PRO A 57 -12.71 0.60 6.85
CA PRO A 57 -13.52 1.83 6.86
C PRO A 57 -14.43 1.98 5.65
N LEU A 58 -13.95 1.67 4.44
CA LEU A 58 -14.75 1.75 3.23
C LEU A 58 -15.85 0.67 3.18
N CYS A 59 -15.57 -0.56 3.61
CA CYS A 59 -16.59 -1.60 3.74
C CYS A 59 -17.68 -1.20 4.75
N ALA A 60 -17.33 -0.48 5.83
CA ALA A 60 -18.31 0.10 6.74
C ALA A 60 -19.12 1.23 6.06
N GLY A 61 -18.46 2.06 5.24
CA GLY A 61 -19.09 3.12 4.45
C GLY A 61 -20.14 2.63 3.45
N LEU A 62 -20.06 1.38 2.99
CA LEU A 62 -21.14 0.75 2.21
C LEU A 62 -22.45 0.66 2.98
N LYS A 63 -22.46 0.81 4.31
CA LYS A 63 -23.67 0.76 5.15
C LYS A 63 -24.15 2.15 5.58
N ASP A 64 -23.60 3.22 5.00
CA ASP A 64 -23.99 4.59 5.35
C ASP A 64 -25.45 4.87 4.99
N ALA A 65 -26.12 5.68 5.82
CA ALA A 65 -27.51 6.08 5.59
C ALA A 65 -27.70 6.89 4.28
N SER A 66 -26.66 7.56 3.80
CA SER A 66 -26.68 8.33 2.55
C SER A 66 -26.19 7.50 1.36
N GLU A 67 -27.01 7.39 0.32
CA GLU A 67 -26.68 6.76 -0.97
C GLU A 67 -25.39 7.33 -1.59
N VAL A 68 -25.16 8.64 -1.47
CA VAL A 68 -23.95 9.30 -2.01
C VAL A 68 -22.69 8.81 -1.30
N VAL A 69 -22.78 8.51 0.00
CA VAL A 69 -21.65 7.97 0.77
C VAL A 69 -21.40 6.51 0.42
N ARG A 70 -22.46 5.71 0.27
CA ARG A 70 -22.35 4.30 -0.14
C ARG A 70 -21.73 4.18 -1.54
N ALA A 71 -22.17 4.98 -2.50
CA ALA A 71 -21.59 5.02 -3.85
C ALA A 71 -20.11 5.46 -3.82
N ALA A 72 -19.77 6.46 -3.00
CA ALA A 72 -18.38 6.89 -2.81
C ALA A 72 -17.51 5.81 -2.16
N ALA A 73 -18.04 5.05 -1.20
CA ALA A 73 -17.36 3.93 -0.56
C ALA A 73 -17.08 2.80 -1.58
N ALA A 74 -18.07 2.46 -2.41
CA ALA A 74 -17.88 1.48 -3.48
C ALA A 74 -16.79 1.89 -4.47
N LYS A 75 -16.80 3.16 -4.91
CA LYS A 75 -15.75 3.72 -5.76
C LYS A 75 -14.37 3.71 -5.07
N GLY A 76 -14.34 4.00 -3.77
CA GLY A 76 -13.12 3.93 -2.96
C GLY A 76 -12.51 2.53 -2.95
N LEU A 77 -13.33 1.49 -2.72
CA LEU A 77 -12.90 0.08 -2.76
C LEU A 77 -12.36 -0.32 -4.13
N ALA A 78 -13.04 0.08 -5.21
CA ALA A 78 -12.58 -0.17 -6.58
C ALA A 78 -11.23 0.51 -6.89
N THR A 79 -10.99 1.69 -6.29
CA THR A 79 -9.73 2.45 -6.47
C THR A 79 -8.58 1.78 -5.73
N LEU A 80 -8.82 1.24 -4.53
CA LEU A 80 -7.79 0.55 -3.74
C LEU A 80 -7.30 -0.74 -4.39
N LYS A 81 -8.17 -1.44 -5.14
CA LYS A 81 -7.84 -2.69 -5.83
C LYS A 81 -7.36 -3.81 -4.90
N GLU A 82 -7.96 -3.87 -3.71
CA GLU A 82 -7.74 -4.95 -2.75
C GLU A 82 -8.79 -6.05 -2.93
N ASP A 83 -8.36 -7.31 -2.86
CA ASP A 83 -9.25 -8.48 -2.92
C ASP A 83 -10.33 -8.42 -1.83
N ALA A 84 -9.95 -8.02 -0.62
CA ALA A 84 -10.89 -7.85 0.49
C ALA A 84 -11.98 -6.79 0.19
N GLY A 85 -11.69 -5.81 -0.66
CA GLY A 85 -12.69 -4.83 -1.11
C GLY A 85 -13.71 -5.44 -2.07
N LEU A 86 -13.29 -6.37 -2.93
CA LEU A 86 -14.19 -7.12 -3.82
C LEU A 86 -15.15 -7.99 -3.00
N GLU A 87 -14.63 -8.68 -1.98
CA GLU A 87 -15.45 -9.50 -1.08
C GLU A 87 -16.51 -8.67 -0.34
N CYS A 88 -16.13 -7.49 0.18
CA CYS A 88 -17.09 -6.58 0.81
C CYS A 88 -18.20 -6.16 -0.15
N LEU A 89 -17.86 -5.82 -1.40
CA LEU A 89 -18.85 -5.40 -2.41
C LEU A 89 -19.80 -6.55 -2.78
N LYS A 90 -19.28 -7.76 -2.98
CA LYS A 90 -20.08 -8.95 -3.30
C LYS A 90 -21.01 -9.37 -2.15
N ALA A 91 -20.56 -9.19 -0.91
CA ALA A 91 -21.36 -9.51 0.28
C ALA A 91 -22.40 -8.43 0.63
N HIS A 92 -22.29 -7.23 0.06
CA HIS A 92 -23.17 -6.11 0.38
C HIS A 92 -24.50 -6.21 -0.37
N GLN A 93 -25.61 -6.01 0.36
CA GLN A 93 -26.95 -5.94 -0.19
C GLN A 93 -27.36 -4.47 -0.30
N GLU A 94 -27.70 -4.03 -1.50
CA GLU A 94 -28.13 -2.67 -1.80
C GLU A 94 -29.52 -2.70 -2.43
N GLU A 95 -30.39 -1.80 -1.97
CA GLU A 95 -31.76 -1.65 -2.45
C GLU A 95 -31.93 -0.40 -3.33
N ASP A 96 -31.11 0.63 -3.10
CA ASP A 96 -31.12 1.84 -3.94
C ASP A 96 -30.52 1.56 -5.33
N ALA A 97 -31.32 1.83 -6.36
CA ALA A 97 -30.96 1.52 -7.74
C ALA A 97 -29.73 2.30 -8.23
N ALA A 98 -29.55 3.55 -7.78
CA ALA A 98 -28.41 4.37 -8.18
C ALA A 98 -27.11 3.84 -7.58
N THR A 99 -27.12 3.52 -6.28
CA THR A 99 -25.96 2.97 -5.56
C THR A 99 -25.59 1.57 -6.04
N LEU A 100 -26.59 0.75 -6.37
CA LEU A 100 -26.40 -0.58 -6.94
C LEU A 100 -25.65 -0.53 -8.29
N GLY A 101 -25.86 0.51 -9.10
CA GLY A 101 -25.03 0.79 -10.28
C GLY A 101 -23.56 0.98 -9.93
N ALA A 102 -23.26 1.84 -8.95
CA ALA A 102 -21.90 2.10 -8.50
C ALA A 102 -21.21 0.85 -7.93
N ILE A 103 -21.93 0.00 -7.18
CA ILE A 103 -21.40 -1.27 -6.65
C ILE A 103 -21.08 -2.25 -7.77
N ARG A 104 -21.96 -2.39 -8.77
CA ARG A 104 -21.71 -3.27 -9.93
C ARG A 104 -20.50 -2.83 -10.73
N ASP A 105 -20.37 -1.54 -10.98
CA ASP A 105 -19.20 -0.99 -11.69
C ASP A 105 -17.91 -1.20 -10.89
N ALA A 106 -17.97 -1.05 -9.57
CA ALA A 106 -16.85 -1.33 -8.67
C ALA A 106 -16.43 -2.81 -8.70
N ILE A 107 -17.39 -3.73 -8.60
CA ILE A 107 -17.15 -5.18 -8.71
C ILE A 107 -16.49 -5.51 -10.05
N LYS A 108 -17.08 -5.04 -11.15
CA LYS A 108 -16.53 -5.27 -12.49
C LYS A 108 -15.10 -4.74 -12.62
N THR A 109 -14.85 -3.52 -12.12
CA THR A 109 -13.51 -2.92 -12.14
C THR A 109 -12.47 -3.80 -11.43
N LEU A 110 -12.84 -4.38 -10.29
CA LEU A 110 -11.97 -5.25 -9.52
C LEU A 110 -11.78 -6.63 -10.17
N GLU A 111 -12.84 -7.22 -10.72
CA GLU A 111 -12.76 -8.50 -11.45
C GLU A 111 -11.92 -8.37 -12.73
N ASP A 112 -12.08 -7.28 -13.47
CA ASP A 112 -11.24 -6.94 -14.63
C ASP A 112 -9.78 -6.75 -14.19
N PHE A 113 -9.54 -6.11 -13.04
CA PHE A 113 -8.19 -5.93 -12.50
C PHE A 113 -7.53 -7.24 -12.07
N GLN A 114 -8.27 -8.17 -11.46
CA GLN A 114 -7.78 -9.49 -11.06
C GLN A 114 -7.52 -10.41 -12.26
N SER A 115 -8.33 -10.31 -13.31
CA SER A 115 -8.28 -11.19 -14.48
C SER A 115 -7.38 -10.68 -15.62
N ARG A 116 -6.91 -9.43 -15.55
CA ARG A 116 -6.06 -8.84 -16.61
C ARG A 116 -4.78 -9.65 -16.85
N ALA A 117 -4.31 -9.60 -18.09
CA ALA A 117 -3.01 -10.15 -18.45
C ALA A 117 -1.88 -9.41 -17.68
N PRO A 118 -0.88 -10.14 -17.14
CA PRO A 118 0.26 -9.51 -16.51
C PRO A 118 1.11 -8.77 -17.55
N ARG A 119 1.75 -7.67 -17.12
CA ARG A 119 2.66 -6.85 -17.93
C ARG A 119 4.12 -7.18 -17.70
N LEU A 120 4.43 -7.72 -16.53
CA LEU A 120 5.77 -8.16 -16.14
C LEU A 120 5.68 -9.32 -15.15
N TYR A 121 6.78 -10.07 -15.04
CA TYR A 121 6.89 -11.18 -14.10
C TYR A 121 8.00 -10.87 -13.09
N VAL A 122 7.69 -10.91 -11.80
CA VAL A 122 8.62 -10.44 -10.76
C VAL A 122 8.86 -11.48 -9.69
N ALA A 123 10.11 -11.91 -9.54
CA ALA A 123 10.59 -12.64 -8.38
C ALA A 123 11.09 -11.65 -7.31
N LEU A 124 10.31 -11.44 -6.26
CA LEU A 124 10.69 -10.58 -5.14
C LEU A 124 11.37 -11.41 -4.04
N GLU A 125 12.60 -11.07 -3.70
CA GLU A 125 13.28 -11.61 -2.51
C GLU A 125 12.75 -10.98 -1.22
N SER A 126 13.00 -11.63 -0.09
CA SER A 126 12.72 -11.04 1.22
C SER A 126 13.47 -9.72 1.39
N VAL A 127 12.79 -8.71 1.93
CA VAL A 127 13.39 -7.40 2.20
C VAL A 127 14.38 -7.55 3.37
N LYS A 128 15.61 -7.05 3.20
CA LYS A 128 16.65 -7.08 4.23
C LYS A 128 16.64 -5.80 5.06
N ASP A 129 16.83 -5.94 6.37
CA ASP A 129 17.10 -4.82 7.27
C ASP A 129 18.61 -4.72 7.54
N ALA A 130 19.29 -3.77 6.92
CA ALA A 130 20.68 -3.45 7.21
C ALA A 130 20.83 -2.40 8.34
N THR A 131 19.72 -1.86 8.85
CA THR A 131 19.73 -0.96 10.00
C THR A 131 19.86 -1.72 11.32
N GLY A 132 19.34 -2.96 11.37
CA GLY A 132 19.26 -3.79 12.57
C GLY A 132 18.30 -3.27 13.64
N LYS A 133 17.43 -2.30 13.31
CA LYS A 133 16.57 -1.57 14.25
C LYS A 133 15.08 -1.68 13.92
N LEU A 134 14.72 -2.22 12.76
CA LEU A 134 13.32 -2.28 12.33
C LEU A 134 12.64 -3.53 12.89
N SER A 135 11.39 -3.39 13.35
CA SER A 135 10.67 -4.53 13.88
C SER A 135 10.31 -5.54 12.77
N PRO A 136 10.19 -6.84 13.09
CA PRO A 136 9.76 -7.85 12.12
C PRO A 136 8.41 -7.54 11.46
N GLU A 137 7.48 -6.92 12.20
CA GLU A 137 6.16 -6.52 11.70
C GLU A 137 6.28 -5.42 10.66
N LEU A 138 7.15 -4.43 10.90
CA LEU A 138 7.41 -3.35 9.95
C LEU A 138 8.09 -3.88 8.68
N MET A 139 9.04 -4.81 8.82
CA MET A 139 9.68 -5.47 7.68
C MET A 139 8.66 -6.24 6.83
N LYS A 140 7.79 -7.02 7.49
CA LYS A 140 6.70 -7.73 6.82
C LYS A 140 5.74 -6.77 6.11
N ALA A 141 5.31 -5.69 6.78
CA ALA A 141 4.44 -4.68 6.19
C ALA A 141 5.09 -3.98 4.98
N THR A 142 6.42 -3.81 5.01
CA THR A 142 7.19 -3.23 3.90
C THR A 142 7.25 -4.18 2.71
N GLU A 143 7.49 -5.48 2.94
CA GLU A 143 7.47 -6.50 1.89
C GLU A 143 6.08 -6.59 1.24
N GLU A 144 5.00 -6.61 2.03
CA GLU A 144 3.64 -6.63 1.48
C GLU A 144 3.31 -5.35 0.70
N ARG A 145 3.78 -4.18 1.14
CA ARG A 145 3.62 -2.92 0.39
C ARG A 145 4.37 -2.95 -0.95
N LEU A 146 5.57 -3.53 -0.98
CA LEU A 146 6.33 -3.72 -2.23
C LEU A 146 5.57 -4.64 -3.19
N LYS A 147 5.13 -5.82 -2.71
CA LYS A 147 4.33 -6.77 -3.51
C LYS A 147 3.09 -6.11 -4.09
N ARG A 148 2.33 -5.41 -3.26
CA ARG A 148 1.13 -4.68 -3.64
C ARG A 148 1.42 -3.67 -4.74
N ARG A 149 2.46 -2.84 -4.58
CA ARG A 149 2.81 -1.82 -5.58
C ARG A 149 3.23 -2.44 -6.91
N LEU A 150 3.98 -3.55 -6.88
CA LEU A 150 4.33 -4.32 -8.08
C LEU A 150 3.08 -4.87 -8.76
N ILE A 151 2.14 -5.46 -8.01
CA ILE A 151 0.86 -5.96 -8.54
C ILE A 151 0.08 -4.82 -9.19
N LEU A 152 -0.09 -3.67 -8.53
CA LEU A 152 -0.76 -2.50 -9.11
C LEU A 152 -0.14 -2.06 -10.45
N ARG A 153 1.17 -2.21 -10.60
CA ARG A 153 1.90 -1.93 -11.84
C ARG A 153 1.75 -3.01 -12.93
N GLY A 154 1.10 -4.12 -12.62
CA GLY A 154 0.86 -5.22 -13.56
C GLY A 154 1.81 -6.40 -13.41
N ALA A 155 2.54 -6.47 -12.30
CA ALA A 155 3.37 -7.63 -12.03
C ALA A 155 2.51 -8.84 -11.66
N LYS A 156 2.81 -9.97 -12.28
CA LYS A 156 2.56 -11.27 -11.68
C LYS A 156 3.77 -11.66 -10.84
N LEU A 157 3.56 -12.00 -9.58
CA LEU A 157 4.64 -12.37 -8.67
C LEU A 157 5.01 -13.86 -8.85
N ALA A 158 6.30 -14.13 -8.93
CA ALA A 158 6.84 -15.48 -8.99
C ALA A 158 6.82 -16.14 -7.60
N PRO A 159 6.62 -17.47 -7.51
CA PRO A 159 6.73 -18.17 -6.23
C PRO A 159 8.17 -18.20 -5.73
N LYS A 160 8.37 -18.21 -4.40
CA LYS A 160 9.70 -18.09 -3.75
C LYS A 160 10.76 -19.09 -4.24
N LYS A 161 10.35 -20.29 -4.67
CA LYS A 161 11.23 -21.36 -5.13
C LYS A 161 10.77 -21.88 -6.48
N GLU A 162 10.86 -21.03 -7.50
CA GLU A 162 10.49 -21.39 -8.86
C GLU A 162 11.67 -21.98 -9.66
N PRO A 163 11.50 -23.13 -10.33
CA PRO A 163 12.48 -23.64 -11.28
C PRO A 163 12.57 -22.74 -12.53
N LYS A 164 13.80 -22.55 -13.07
CA LYS A 164 14.06 -21.73 -14.27
C LYS A 164 13.11 -22.04 -15.44
N LYS A 165 12.86 -23.32 -15.72
CA LYS A 165 11.97 -23.76 -16.82
C LYS A 165 10.52 -23.33 -16.62
N ALA A 166 10.03 -23.30 -15.37
CA ALA A 166 8.68 -22.83 -15.06
C ALA A 166 8.56 -21.33 -15.33
N ALA A 167 9.53 -20.54 -14.85
CA ALA A 167 9.60 -19.11 -15.12
C ALA A 167 9.62 -18.81 -16.63
N GLN A 168 10.47 -19.50 -17.40
CA GLN A 168 10.52 -19.36 -18.86
C GLN A 168 9.16 -19.64 -19.52
N GLY A 169 8.43 -20.65 -19.05
CA GLY A 169 7.09 -20.97 -19.54
C GLY A 169 6.09 -19.85 -19.29
N VAL A 170 6.14 -19.17 -18.13
CA VAL A 170 5.29 -18.01 -17.83
C VAL A 170 5.61 -16.84 -18.76
N LEU A 171 6.89 -16.52 -18.92
CA LEU A 171 7.34 -15.42 -19.79
C LEU A 171 6.93 -15.66 -21.25
N GLN A 172 7.14 -16.86 -21.77
CA GLN A 172 6.77 -17.23 -23.14
C GLN A 172 5.25 -17.20 -23.33
N LYS A 173 4.48 -17.71 -22.38
CA LYS A 173 3.00 -17.73 -22.45
C LYS A 173 2.41 -16.33 -22.56
N HIS A 174 2.99 -15.36 -21.86
CA HIS A 174 2.46 -14.00 -21.79
C HIS A 174 3.19 -12.99 -22.69
N GLY A 175 4.35 -13.34 -23.24
CA GLY A 175 5.16 -12.43 -24.05
C GLY A 175 5.69 -11.23 -23.27
N ILE A 176 6.10 -11.45 -22.01
CA ILE A 176 6.50 -10.37 -21.07
C ILE A 176 7.93 -10.55 -20.57
N SER A 177 8.50 -9.47 -20.04
CA SER A 177 9.81 -9.46 -19.38
C SER A 177 9.73 -9.94 -17.93
N GLY A 178 10.81 -10.58 -17.49
CA GLY A 178 10.98 -11.08 -16.13
C GLY A 178 12.08 -10.31 -15.37
N TYR A 179 11.81 -10.00 -14.10
CA TYR A 179 12.77 -9.33 -13.21
C TYR A 179 12.86 -10.04 -11.86
N ARG A 180 14.07 -10.06 -11.28
CA ARG A 180 14.28 -10.44 -9.88
C ARG A 180 14.70 -9.21 -9.10
N LEU A 181 14.01 -8.94 -8.01
CA LEU A 181 14.23 -7.78 -7.18
C LEU A 181 14.70 -8.21 -5.79
N SER A 182 15.76 -7.59 -5.30
CA SER A 182 16.15 -7.65 -3.90
C SER A 182 16.20 -6.25 -3.32
N ALA A 183 15.53 -6.06 -2.18
CA ALA A 183 15.43 -4.79 -1.50
C ALA A 183 16.17 -4.85 -0.16
N GLU A 184 16.95 -3.83 0.12
CA GLU A 184 17.65 -3.65 1.39
C GLU A 184 17.38 -2.26 1.96
N ILE A 185 16.99 -2.22 3.23
CA ILE A 185 16.73 -0.98 3.95
C ILE A 185 17.97 -0.61 4.76
N GLN A 186 18.48 0.59 4.53
CA GLN A 186 19.70 1.11 5.15
C GLN A 186 19.39 2.40 5.90
N ALA A 187 20.15 2.66 6.97
CA ALA A 187 20.10 3.95 7.66
C ALA A 187 20.91 4.98 6.87
N THR A 188 20.45 6.22 6.86
CA THR A 188 21.19 7.34 6.28
C THR A 188 21.86 8.17 7.38
N GLU A 189 22.89 8.93 7.03
CA GLU A 189 23.63 9.79 7.96
C GLU A 189 22.75 10.83 8.66
N ASN A 190 21.70 11.31 7.97
CA ASN A 190 20.77 12.32 8.47
C ASN A 190 19.61 11.72 9.30
N GLY A 191 19.75 10.48 9.78
CA GLY A 191 18.72 9.80 10.59
C GLY A 191 17.48 9.34 9.79
N GLY A 192 17.53 9.36 8.46
CA GLY A 192 16.49 8.81 7.58
C GLY A 192 16.75 7.37 7.14
N LEU A 193 15.92 6.88 6.22
CA LEU A 193 16.04 5.55 5.61
C LEU A 193 16.32 5.66 4.11
N ARG A 194 17.05 4.66 3.59
CA ARG A 194 17.25 4.40 2.17
C ARG A 194 16.72 3.01 1.83
N ILE A 195 16.02 2.86 0.71
CA ILE A 195 15.75 1.57 0.08
C ILE A 195 16.67 1.45 -1.12
N ALA A 196 17.62 0.51 -1.05
CA ALA A 196 18.41 0.06 -2.19
C ALA A 196 17.69 -1.12 -2.84
N LEU A 197 17.39 -1.03 -4.13
CA LEU A 197 16.65 -2.05 -4.85
C LEU A 197 17.46 -2.49 -6.08
N ILE A 198 17.98 -3.71 -5.99
CA ILE A 198 18.77 -4.33 -7.05
C ILE A 198 17.81 -5.04 -8.00
N CYS A 199 18.02 -4.82 -9.30
CA CYS A 199 17.23 -5.42 -10.37
C CYS A 199 18.10 -6.34 -11.21
N LEU A 200 17.67 -7.58 -11.38
CA LEU A 200 18.28 -8.55 -12.27
C LEU A 200 17.24 -9.01 -13.29
N SER A 201 17.68 -9.45 -14.46
CA SER A 201 16.83 -10.22 -15.36
C SER A 201 16.37 -11.50 -14.69
N TYR A 202 15.18 -11.97 -15.05
CA TYR A 202 14.64 -13.22 -14.54
C TYR A 202 14.14 -14.08 -15.71
N PRO A 203 14.50 -15.38 -15.76
CA PRO A 203 15.16 -16.16 -14.71
C PRO A 203 16.69 -16.29 -14.83
N ASP A 204 17.33 -15.58 -15.74
CA ASP A 204 18.78 -15.72 -16.01
C ASP A 204 19.70 -15.01 -15.00
N LEU A 205 19.15 -14.09 -14.19
CA LEU A 205 19.85 -13.40 -13.10
C LEU A 205 21.06 -12.58 -13.55
N ALA A 206 21.05 -12.07 -14.78
CA ALA A 206 22.01 -11.04 -15.19
C ALA A 206 21.66 -9.72 -14.48
N LEU A 207 22.63 -9.08 -13.85
CA LEU A 207 22.46 -7.79 -13.18
C LEU A 207 22.09 -6.70 -14.20
N LEU A 208 20.98 -6.01 -13.96
CA LEU A 208 20.57 -4.85 -14.75
C LEU A 208 21.04 -3.55 -14.10
N GLY A 209 20.96 -3.47 -12.76
CA GLY A 209 21.45 -2.34 -11.99
C GLY A 209 20.83 -2.25 -10.60
N GLN A 210 20.97 -1.09 -9.99
CA GLN A 210 20.41 -0.76 -8.68
C GLN A 210 19.81 0.64 -8.72
N VAL A 211 18.71 0.83 -7.99
CA VAL A 211 18.14 2.15 -7.70
C VAL A 211 18.13 2.39 -6.20
N ASP A 212 18.33 3.64 -5.81
CA ASP A 212 18.38 4.06 -4.40
C ASP A 212 17.41 5.22 -4.17
N VAL A 213 16.46 5.03 -3.26
CA VAL A 213 15.56 6.11 -2.82
C VAL A 213 15.73 6.33 -1.33
N GLN A 214 15.76 7.60 -0.91
CA GLN A 214 15.94 7.95 0.50
C GLN A 214 15.01 9.08 0.94
N ALA A 215 14.67 9.07 2.22
CA ALA A 215 13.85 10.08 2.88
C ALA A 215 14.23 10.16 4.36
N ALA A 216 13.97 11.31 4.98
CA ALA A 216 14.25 11.59 6.38
C ALA A 216 13.15 12.48 6.98
N GLY A 217 13.21 12.71 8.30
CA GLY A 217 12.31 13.64 8.98
C GLY A 217 10.95 13.06 9.39
N ALA A 218 10.80 11.75 9.38
CA ALA A 218 9.61 11.05 9.87
C ALA A 218 9.99 9.72 10.52
N GLU A 219 9.05 9.13 11.24
CA GLU A 219 9.22 7.80 11.82
C GLU A 219 9.44 6.72 10.75
N PRO A 220 10.19 5.64 11.03
CA PRO A 220 10.52 4.60 10.06
C PRO A 220 9.32 4.06 9.26
N ALA A 221 8.17 3.88 9.91
CA ALA A 221 6.96 3.39 9.25
C ALA A 221 6.43 4.36 8.18
N GLU A 222 6.43 5.66 8.47
CA GLU A 222 5.99 6.70 7.53
C GLU A 222 7.00 6.91 6.40
N LEU A 223 8.30 6.81 6.70
CA LEU A 223 9.34 6.82 5.68
C LEU A 223 9.17 5.66 4.71
N LEU A 224 8.92 4.43 5.19
CA LEU A 224 8.77 3.26 4.33
C LEU A 224 7.47 3.30 3.51
N LYS A 225 6.39 3.87 4.04
CA LYS A 225 5.17 4.16 3.26
C LYS A 225 5.46 5.06 2.05
N ALA A 226 6.27 6.10 2.24
CA ALA A 226 6.64 7.03 1.18
C ALA A 226 7.70 6.45 0.20
N LEU A 227 8.66 5.69 0.73
CA LEU A 227 9.80 5.19 -0.05
C LEU A 227 9.43 4.02 -0.96
N VAL A 228 8.55 3.11 -0.54
CA VAL A 228 8.22 1.92 -1.34
C VAL A 228 7.62 2.27 -2.71
N PRO A 229 6.58 3.14 -2.82
CA PRO A 229 6.08 3.56 -4.12
C PRO A 229 7.17 4.21 -4.97
N LYS A 230 7.98 5.09 -4.37
CA LYS A 230 9.07 5.76 -5.07
C LYS A 230 10.11 4.77 -5.61
N ALA A 231 10.49 3.77 -4.82
CA ALA A 231 11.44 2.72 -5.24
C ALA A 231 10.91 1.92 -6.45
N VAL A 232 9.63 1.58 -6.44
CA VAL A 232 9.00 0.82 -7.55
C VAL A 232 8.84 1.67 -8.82
N GLU A 233 8.58 2.97 -8.68
CA GLU A 233 8.57 3.86 -9.85
C GLU A 233 9.98 4.08 -10.40
N GLU A 234 10.97 4.27 -9.53
CA GLU A 234 12.37 4.48 -9.93
C GLU A 234 12.94 3.25 -10.66
N VAL A 235 12.71 2.03 -10.12
CA VAL A 235 13.15 0.79 -10.77
C VAL A 235 12.45 0.61 -12.11
N ALA A 236 11.15 0.90 -12.19
CA ALA A 236 10.39 0.72 -13.42
C ALA A 236 10.81 1.72 -14.50
N SER A 237 11.10 2.96 -14.13
CA SER A 237 11.60 3.98 -15.04
C SER A 237 13.03 3.64 -15.52
N THR A 238 13.92 3.29 -14.59
CA THR A 238 15.33 3.02 -14.88
C THR A 238 15.52 1.81 -15.78
N PHE A 239 14.69 0.77 -15.64
CA PHE A 239 14.79 -0.46 -16.43
C PHE A 239 13.67 -0.59 -17.48
N GLU A 240 13.06 0.54 -17.86
CA GLU A 240 12.12 0.67 -18.97
C GLU A 240 10.99 -0.38 -18.95
N TRP A 241 10.39 -0.59 -17.78
CA TRP A 241 9.24 -1.48 -17.68
C TRP A 241 8.10 -0.90 -18.52
N SER A 242 7.69 -1.62 -19.56
CA SER A 242 6.62 -1.21 -20.48
C SER A 242 5.34 -0.85 -19.71
N THR A 243 4.79 0.32 -20.00
CA THR A 243 3.57 0.87 -19.41
C THR A 243 2.29 0.23 -19.93
#